data_AF-K1QA82-F1
#
_entry.id   AF-K1QA82-F1
#
_cell.length_a   1.000
_cell.length_b   1.000
_cell.length_c   1.000
_cell.angle_alpha   90.00
_cell.angle_beta   90.00
_cell.angle_gamma   90.00
#
_symmetry.space_group_name_H-M   'P 1'
#
loop_
_entity.id
_entity.type
_entity.pdbx_description
1 polymer ?
#
loop_
_entity_poly.entity_id
_entity_poly.type
_entity_poly.pdbx_seq_one_letter_code
_entity_poly.pdbx_strand_id
1 'polypeptide(L)'
;MGNSVNTSEVYGNAVYGPGSGPIWLDYVNCEGSEISIDECQHGVWGSHYCDHKKVVSINCSPNDTLIRLVGGDTEYEGRLEVFKLGKWGTVCDYSHNDKLAAVVCRSLGFPWNTSEVYGNAVYGPGSGPIWLDDVNCEGSETRIDECQHREWGSHYCDHRKDVSINCSPNAGLFTGGTKSPKQVVTRFSVSWAN
;
A
#
# COMPACT_ATOMS: atom_id res chain seq x y z
N MET A 1 -3.70 -8.73 -33.21
CA MET A 1 -4.56 -8.92 -32.04
C MET A 1 -3.68 -8.86 -30.82
N GLY A 2 -3.44 -7.67 -30.28
CA GLY A 2 -2.56 -7.47 -29.13
C GLY A 2 -3.31 -6.64 -28.10
N ASN A 3 -3.86 -7.28 -27.07
CA ASN A 3 -4.29 -6.59 -25.87
C ASN A 3 -3.29 -6.97 -24.79
N SER A 4 -2.36 -6.05 -24.52
CA SER A 4 -1.43 -6.18 -23.40
C SER A 4 -2.20 -5.85 -22.12
N VAL A 5 -2.84 -6.84 -21.49
CA VAL A 5 -3.56 -6.69 -20.21
C VAL A 5 -2.59 -6.64 -19.01
N ASN A 6 -1.35 -6.24 -19.24
CA ASN A 6 -0.25 -6.37 -18.26
C ASN A 6 0.28 -5.04 -17.75
N THR A 7 -0.27 -3.91 -18.19
CA THR A 7 0.16 -2.57 -17.79
C THR A 7 -0.89 -1.92 -16.91
N SER A 8 -0.44 -1.26 -15.85
CA SER A 8 -1.31 -0.45 -15.01
C SER A 8 -1.69 0.83 -15.76
N GLU A 9 -2.94 1.26 -15.62
CA GLU A 9 -3.52 2.33 -16.44
C GLU A 9 -4.26 3.34 -15.57
N VAL A 10 -4.18 4.61 -15.98
CA VAL A 10 -4.81 5.74 -15.30
C VAL A 10 -5.94 6.27 -16.18
N TYR A 11 -7.14 6.36 -15.59
CA TYR A 11 -8.37 6.78 -16.26
C TYR A 11 -8.91 8.05 -15.61
N GLY A 12 -9.10 9.12 -16.39
CA GLY A 12 -9.79 10.33 -15.92
C GLY A 12 -11.31 10.20 -15.96
N ASN A 13 -12.01 11.24 -15.51
CA ASN A 13 -13.46 11.40 -15.67
C ASN A 13 -14.32 10.32 -14.99
N ALA A 14 -13.93 9.86 -13.80
CA ALA A 14 -14.77 9.03 -12.94
C ALA A 14 -15.25 7.73 -13.62
N VAL A 15 -14.38 7.04 -14.37
CA VAL A 15 -14.72 5.80 -15.11
C VAL A 15 -15.35 4.73 -14.20
N TYR A 16 -14.88 4.59 -12.95
CA TYR A 16 -15.45 3.66 -11.98
C TYR A 16 -16.54 4.26 -11.08
N GLY A 17 -17.04 5.44 -11.44
CA GLY A 17 -18.07 6.17 -10.70
C GLY A 17 -17.52 7.45 -10.07
N PRO A 18 -18.42 8.40 -9.74
CA PRO A 18 -18.03 9.66 -9.11
C PRO A 18 -17.41 9.41 -7.73
N GLY A 19 -16.37 10.17 -7.41
CA GLY A 19 -15.78 10.14 -6.08
C GLY A 19 -16.72 10.70 -5.01
N SER A 20 -16.37 10.48 -3.75
CA SER A 20 -17.08 11.03 -2.60
C SER A 20 -16.10 11.62 -1.59
N GLY A 21 -16.49 12.70 -0.91
CA GLY A 21 -15.68 13.33 0.14
C GLY A 21 -14.82 14.49 -0.36
N PRO A 22 -13.76 14.88 0.36
CA PRO A 22 -12.86 15.94 -0.10
C PRO A 22 -12.02 15.49 -1.32
N ILE A 23 -11.77 16.41 -2.24
CA ILE A 23 -10.79 16.25 -3.31
C ILE A 23 -9.51 16.94 -2.84
N TRP A 24 -8.40 16.20 -2.82
CA TRP A 24 -7.16 16.68 -2.19
C TRP A 24 -6.16 17.25 -3.17
N LEU A 25 -6.09 16.71 -4.39
CA LEU A 25 -5.05 17.03 -5.36
C LEU A 25 -5.66 17.33 -6.73
N ASP A 26 -5.06 18.30 -7.42
CA ASP A 26 -5.23 18.56 -8.85
C ASP A 26 -3.86 18.75 -9.52
N TYR A 27 -3.83 18.65 -10.85
CA TYR A 27 -2.60 18.78 -11.66
C TYR A 27 -1.44 17.88 -11.20
N VAL A 28 -1.74 16.65 -10.76
CA VAL A 28 -0.71 15.67 -10.38
C VAL A 28 0.07 15.22 -11.61
N ASN A 29 1.38 15.47 -11.60
CA ASN A 29 2.33 15.07 -12.61
C ASN A 29 3.52 14.39 -11.94
N CYS A 30 3.65 13.08 -12.15
CA CYS A 30 4.72 12.25 -11.60
C CYS A 30 5.71 11.87 -12.70
N GLU A 31 7.00 11.82 -12.38
CA GLU A 31 8.07 11.32 -13.24
C GLU A 31 8.12 9.78 -13.26
N GLY A 32 7.52 9.12 -12.27
CA GLY A 32 7.45 7.67 -12.10
C GLY A 32 8.55 7.08 -11.21
N SER A 33 9.32 7.93 -10.53
CA SER A 33 10.36 7.52 -9.57
C SER A 33 9.96 7.77 -8.11
N GLU A 34 8.92 8.56 -7.92
CA GLU A 34 8.29 8.88 -6.65
C GLU A 34 7.77 7.62 -5.97
N ILE A 35 7.90 7.57 -4.64
CA ILE A 35 7.40 6.46 -3.84
C ILE A 35 5.98 6.71 -3.32
N SER A 36 5.52 7.97 -3.39
CA SER A 36 4.18 8.38 -2.98
C SER A 36 3.67 9.55 -3.83
N ILE A 37 2.36 9.69 -3.93
CA ILE A 37 1.70 10.70 -4.79
C ILE A 37 1.95 12.14 -4.32
N ASP A 38 2.30 12.35 -3.05
CA ASP A 38 2.65 13.65 -2.47
C ASP A 38 4.07 14.12 -2.81
N GLU A 39 4.91 13.23 -3.34
CA GLU A 39 6.24 13.59 -3.88
C GLU A 39 6.16 14.09 -5.32
N CYS A 40 5.05 13.82 -6.01
CA CYS A 40 4.85 14.27 -7.38
C CYS A 40 4.65 15.79 -7.45
N GLN A 41 4.90 16.39 -8.60
CA GLN A 41 4.47 17.77 -8.82
C GLN A 41 2.94 17.83 -8.80
N HIS A 42 2.36 18.65 -7.93
CA HIS A 42 0.91 18.79 -7.83
C HIS A 42 0.50 20.21 -7.40
N GLY A 43 -0.79 20.54 -7.53
CA GLY A 43 -1.37 21.78 -7.02
C GLY A 43 -1.39 21.87 -5.50
N VAL A 44 -1.86 22.99 -4.94
CA VAL A 44 -1.94 23.14 -3.47
C VAL A 44 -2.99 22.19 -2.91
N TRP A 45 -2.65 21.47 -1.83
CA TRP A 45 -3.55 20.53 -1.16
C TRP A 45 -4.91 21.17 -0.80
N GLY A 46 -5.99 20.51 -1.21
CA GLY A 46 -7.37 20.95 -0.97
C GLY A 46 -7.80 22.22 -1.72
N SER A 47 -6.95 22.76 -2.59
CA SER A 47 -7.24 23.93 -3.41
C SER A 47 -7.38 23.52 -4.88
N HIS A 48 -8.60 23.15 -5.28
CA HIS A 48 -8.90 22.65 -6.63
C HIS A 48 -10.19 23.26 -7.20
N TYR A 49 -10.35 23.19 -8.52
CA TYR A 49 -11.61 23.45 -9.23
C TYR A 49 -12.26 22.18 -9.79
N CYS A 50 -11.73 21.02 -9.44
CA CYS A 50 -12.26 19.72 -9.83
C CYS A 50 -13.60 19.43 -9.14
N ASP A 51 -14.48 18.73 -9.84
CA ASP A 51 -15.68 18.12 -9.27
C ASP A 51 -15.52 16.60 -9.17
N HIS A 52 -16.48 15.91 -8.53
CA HIS A 52 -16.43 14.46 -8.38
C HIS A 52 -16.60 13.66 -9.68
N LYS A 53 -16.94 14.33 -10.80
CA LYS A 53 -17.00 13.70 -12.12
C LYS A 53 -15.63 13.67 -12.78
N LYS A 54 -14.64 14.39 -12.23
CA LYS A 54 -13.26 14.45 -12.75
C LYS A 54 -12.26 13.65 -11.91
N VAL A 55 -12.73 12.81 -10.99
CA VAL A 55 -11.82 11.95 -10.23
C VAL A 55 -11.11 10.98 -11.14
N VAL A 56 -9.84 10.71 -10.82
CA VAL A 56 -9.02 9.74 -11.52
C VAL A 56 -9.21 8.36 -10.90
N SER A 57 -9.18 7.35 -11.75
CA SER A 57 -9.30 5.94 -11.44
C SER A 57 -8.05 5.24 -11.90
N ILE A 58 -7.53 4.32 -11.08
CA ILE A 58 -6.32 3.56 -11.44
C ILE A 58 -6.70 2.09 -11.55
N ASN A 59 -6.38 1.50 -12.70
CA ASN A 59 -6.48 0.07 -12.91
C ASN A 59 -5.10 -0.54 -12.75
N CYS A 60 -4.89 -1.31 -11.68
CA CYS A 60 -3.63 -1.99 -11.44
C CYS A 60 -3.59 -3.26 -12.31
N SER A 61 -2.41 -3.59 -12.83
CA SER A 61 -2.17 -4.89 -13.45
C SER A 61 -2.45 -5.99 -12.41
N PRO A 62 -3.03 -7.14 -12.79
CA PRO A 62 -3.24 -8.25 -11.85
C PRO A 62 -1.94 -8.79 -11.25
N ASN A 63 -0.79 -8.47 -11.87
CA ASN A 63 0.54 -8.82 -11.36
C ASN A 63 1.11 -7.80 -10.38
N ASP A 64 0.48 -6.63 -10.25
CA ASP A 64 0.90 -5.60 -9.29
C ASP A 64 0.77 -6.15 -7.87
N THR A 65 1.80 -5.87 -7.07
CA THR A 65 1.81 -6.18 -5.64
C THR A 65 1.53 -4.90 -4.89
N LEU A 66 0.37 -4.82 -4.23
CA LEU A 66 -0.03 -3.68 -3.42
C LEU A 66 -0.08 -4.08 -1.96
N ILE A 67 0.04 -3.11 -1.06
CA ILE A 67 -0.05 -3.36 0.39
C ILE A 67 -0.99 -2.36 1.06
N ARG A 68 -1.56 -2.78 2.19
CA ARG A 68 -2.34 -1.93 3.09
C ARG A 68 -2.31 -2.44 4.53
N LEU A 69 -2.64 -1.57 5.49
CA LEU A 69 -2.85 -1.92 6.90
C LEU A 69 -4.34 -1.89 7.26
N VAL A 70 -4.83 -2.95 7.91
CA VAL A 70 -6.26 -3.13 8.26
C VAL A 70 -6.43 -3.51 9.72
N GLY A 71 -7.46 -2.98 10.38
CA GLY A 71 -7.81 -3.35 11.75
C GLY A 71 -7.11 -2.56 12.86
N GLY A 72 -6.19 -1.65 12.52
CA GLY A 72 -5.62 -0.69 13.46
C GLY A 72 -6.58 0.46 13.81
N ASP A 73 -6.31 1.11 14.96
CA ASP A 73 -7.04 2.30 15.43
C ASP A 73 -6.65 3.55 14.62
N THR A 74 -5.39 3.57 14.16
CA THR A 74 -4.83 4.62 13.30
C THR A 74 -4.49 4.08 11.91
N GLU A 75 -4.12 4.96 10.98
CA GLU A 75 -3.64 4.58 9.65
C GLU A 75 -2.23 4.00 9.65
N TYR A 76 -1.47 4.25 10.72
CA TYR A 76 -0.08 3.81 10.87
C TYR A 76 0.03 2.36 11.33
N GLU A 77 -1.07 1.69 11.65
CA GLU A 77 -1.02 0.36 12.23
C GLU A 77 -2.12 -0.56 11.70
N GLY A 78 -1.88 -1.86 11.78
CA GLY A 78 -2.86 -2.86 11.40
C GLY A 78 -2.24 -4.17 10.93
N ARG A 79 -3.12 -5.14 10.65
CA ARG A 79 -2.79 -6.36 9.91
C ARG A 79 -2.30 -5.99 8.52
N LEU A 80 -1.19 -6.58 8.12
CA LEU A 80 -0.61 -6.42 6.79
C LEU A 80 -1.38 -7.28 5.78
N GLU A 81 -1.94 -6.61 4.77
CA GLU A 81 -2.59 -7.27 3.64
C GLU A 81 -1.87 -6.94 2.34
N VAL A 82 -1.76 -7.93 1.46
CA VAL A 82 -1.11 -7.85 0.15
C VAL A 82 -2.14 -8.13 -0.94
N PHE A 83 -2.14 -7.32 -1.99
CA PHE A 83 -2.91 -7.58 -3.19
C PHE A 83 -2.03 -8.30 -4.19
N LYS A 84 -2.46 -9.48 -4.63
CA LYS A 84 -1.77 -10.26 -5.66
C LYS A 84 -2.79 -11.08 -6.45
N LEU A 85 -2.59 -11.22 -7.76
CA LEU A 85 -3.49 -11.99 -8.64
C LEU A 85 -4.96 -11.57 -8.51
N GLY A 86 -5.21 -10.27 -8.39
CA GLY A 86 -6.56 -9.71 -8.33
C GLY A 86 -7.26 -9.87 -6.96
N LYS A 87 -6.59 -10.35 -5.91
CA LYS A 87 -7.21 -10.55 -4.59
C LYS A 87 -6.31 -10.08 -3.45
N TRP A 88 -6.96 -9.52 -2.42
CA TRP A 88 -6.33 -9.26 -1.13
C TRP A 88 -6.13 -10.57 -0.37
N GLY A 89 -4.98 -10.69 0.28
CA GLY A 89 -4.62 -11.78 1.17
C GLY A 89 -3.68 -11.29 2.27
N THR A 90 -3.28 -12.18 3.17
CA THR A 90 -2.46 -11.84 4.35
C THR A 90 -1.02 -12.34 4.24
N VAL A 91 -0.20 -12.00 5.23
CA VAL A 91 1.20 -12.43 5.35
C VAL A 91 1.33 -13.26 6.63
N CYS A 92 1.99 -14.42 6.55
CA CYS A 92 2.25 -15.24 7.73
C CYS A 92 3.41 -14.71 8.58
N ASP A 93 3.30 -14.84 9.90
CA ASP A 93 4.29 -14.45 10.91
C ASP A 93 5.43 -15.46 11.11
N TYR A 94 5.49 -16.52 10.32
CA TYR A 94 6.55 -17.51 10.45
C TYR A 94 7.85 -16.96 9.81
N SER A 95 8.92 -16.92 10.62
CA SER A 95 10.27 -16.50 10.21
C SER A 95 10.37 -15.11 9.54
N HIS A 96 9.61 -14.13 10.02
CA HIS A 96 9.80 -12.72 9.64
C HIS A 96 10.90 -12.05 10.46
N ASN A 97 11.45 -10.95 9.94
CA ASN A 97 12.41 -10.11 10.67
C ASN A 97 11.88 -8.69 10.90
N ASP A 98 12.52 -7.94 11.80
CA ASP A 98 12.12 -6.57 12.14
C ASP A 98 12.24 -5.60 10.95
N LYS A 99 13.02 -5.96 9.92
CA LYS A 99 13.18 -5.15 8.71
C LYS A 99 11.94 -5.16 7.82
N LEU A 100 11.08 -6.17 7.94
CA LEU A 100 9.79 -6.21 7.24
C LEU A 100 8.95 -4.96 7.55
N ALA A 101 8.85 -4.58 8.81
CA ALA A 101 8.12 -3.37 9.20
C ALA A 101 8.70 -2.12 8.56
N ALA A 102 10.03 -2.01 8.52
CA ALA A 102 10.68 -0.86 7.93
C ALA A 102 10.39 -0.74 6.43
N VAL A 103 10.45 -1.87 5.69
CA VAL A 103 10.10 -1.92 4.26
C VAL A 103 8.65 -1.54 4.06
N VAL A 104 7.71 -2.17 4.78
CA VAL A 104 6.27 -1.91 4.65
C VAL A 104 5.92 -0.46 4.97
N CYS A 105 6.40 0.08 6.09
CA CYS A 105 6.10 1.45 6.49
C CYS A 105 6.67 2.46 5.49
N ARG A 106 7.90 2.24 5.01
CA ARG A 106 8.50 3.08 3.97
C ARG A 106 7.73 2.99 2.65
N SER A 107 7.33 1.79 2.23
CA SER A 107 6.51 1.57 1.03
C SER A 107 5.13 2.23 1.15
N LEU A 108 4.62 2.44 2.37
CA LEU A 108 3.36 3.15 2.62
C LEU A 108 3.53 4.67 2.78
N GLY A 109 4.75 5.20 2.69
CA GLY A 109 5.04 6.62 2.94
C GLY A 109 4.99 7.02 4.42
N PHE A 110 5.01 6.06 5.34
CA PHE A 110 4.98 6.30 6.78
C PHE A 110 6.38 6.34 7.39
N PRO A 111 6.58 7.00 8.55
CA PRO A 111 7.83 6.88 9.31
C PRO A 111 8.15 5.41 9.60
N TRP A 112 9.40 5.01 9.37
CA TRP A 112 9.81 3.60 9.47
C TRP A 112 10.97 3.35 10.44
N ASN A 113 11.59 4.40 10.97
CA ASN A 113 12.76 4.26 11.85
C ASN A 113 12.43 3.58 13.20
N THR A 114 11.17 3.66 13.62
CA THR A 114 10.66 3.04 14.86
C THR A 114 9.54 2.05 14.58
N SER A 115 9.51 1.48 13.37
CA SER A 115 8.45 0.56 12.98
C SER A 115 8.59 -0.79 13.70
N GLU A 116 7.46 -1.40 14.03
CA GLU A 116 7.38 -2.67 14.71
C GLU A 116 6.57 -3.67 13.89
N VAL A 117 6.97 -4.95 13.98
CA VAL A 117 6.27 -6.09 13.41
C VAL A 117 5.78 -6.98 14.53
N TYR A 118 4.55 -7.46 14.38
CA TYR A 118 3.87 -8.32 15.34
C TYR A 118 3.31 -9.55 14.62
N GLY A 119 3.48 -10.71 15.24
CA GLY A 119 2.78 -11.93 14.84
C GLY A 119 1.43 -12.08 15.54
N ASN A 120 0.85 -13.27 15.42
CA ASN A 120 -0.34 -13.72 16.13
C ASN A 120 -1.60 -12.86 15.91
N ALA A 121 -1.72 -12.19 14.77
CA ALA A 121 -2.90 -11.41 14.39
C ALA A 121 -3.35 -10.38 15.44
N VAL A 122 -2.41 -9.57 15.96
CA VAL A 122 -2.66 -8.53 16.99
C VAL A 122 -3.82 -7.59 16.62
N TYR A 123 -3.89 -7.14 15.36
CA TYR A 123 -5.00 -6.32 14.85
C TYR A 123 -6.16 -7.14 14.26
N GLY A 124 -6.31 -8.38 14.73
CA GLY A 124 -7.32 -9.33 14.32
C GLY A 124 -6.90 -10.18 13.10
N PRO A 125 -7.45 -11.41 12.98
CA PRO A 125 -7.16 -12.28 11.85
C PRO A 125 -7.78 -11.74 10.57
N GLY A 126 -7.12 -11.97 9.45
CA GLY A 126 -7.64 -11.70 8.13
C GLY A 126 -8.49 -12.85 7.61
N SER A 127 -8.69 -12.83 6.29
CA SER A 127 -9.47 -13.84 5.58
C SER A 127 -8.96 -13.97 4.16
N GLY A 128 -9.27 -15.09 3.50
CA GLY A 128 -8.90 -15.33 2.11
C GLY A 128 -7.53 -16.02 1.99
N PRO A 129 -6.78 -15.77 0.92
CA PRO A 129 -5.46 -16.37 0.74
C PRO A 129 -4.43 -15.78 1.71
N ILE A 130 -3.43 -16.58 2.10
CA ILE A 130 -2.20 -16.08 2.72
C ILE A 130 -1.15 -16.06 1.61
N TRP A 131 -0.73 -14.87 1.20
CA TRP A 131 0.09 -14.70 0.01
C TRP A 131 1.58 -14.92 0.25
N LEU A 132 2.06 -14.52 1.41
CA LEU A 132 3.49 -14.53 1.73
C LEU A 132 3.75 -15.26 3.05
N ASP A 133 4.88 -15.96 3.08
CA ASP A 133 5.40 -16.74 4.20
C ASP A 133 6.94 -16.77 4.12
N ASP A 134 7.62 -16.95 5.26
CA ASP A 134 9.07 -16.77 5.44
C ASP A 134 9.61 -15.45 4.85
N VAL A 135 8.95 -14.33 5.12
CA VAL A 135 9.37 -13.02 4.56
C VAL A 135 10.57 -12.47 5.31
N ASN A 136 11.73 -12.47 4.67
CA ASN A 136 12.99 -11.98 5.22
C ASN A 136 13.53 -10.82 4.35
N CYS A 137 13.53 -9.61 4.90
CA CYS A 137 13.99 -8.40 4.21
C CYS A 137 15.38 -7.97 4.71
N GLU A 138 16.24 -7.47 3.82
CA GLU A 138 17.51 -6.81 4.18
C GLU A 138 17.28 -5.40 4.76
N GLY A 139 16.14 -4.79 4.43
CA GLY A 139 15.71 -3.45 4.86
C GLY A 139 16.00 -2.35 3.85
N SER A 140 16.65 -2.65 2.72
CA SER A 140 16.89 -1.74 1.60
C SER A 140 15.84 -1.84 0.50
N GLU A 141 15.03 -2.90 0.53
CA GLU A 141 13.98 -3.18 -0.43
C GLU A 141 12.93 -2.08 -0.44
N THR A 142 12.44 -1.75 -1.62
CA THR A 142 11.42 -0.71 -1.78
C THR A 142 10.01 -1.28 -1.82
N ARG A 143 9.90 -2.61 -1.97
CA ARG A 143 8.64 -3.34 -2.01
C ARG A 143 8.76 -4.66 -1.26
N ILE A 144 7.64 -5.14 -0.73
CA ILE A 144 7.61 -6.40 0.02
C ILE A 144 7.93 -7.62 -0.85
N ASP A 145 7.64 -7.58 -2.16
CA ASP A 145 7.94 -8.65 -3.11
C ASP A 145 9.39 -8.65 -3.63
N GLU A 146 10.22 -7.72 -3.17
CA GLU A 146 11.66 -7.73 -3.37
C GLU A 146 12.39 -8.43 -2.21
N CYS A 147 11.74 -8.57 -1.05
CA CYS A 147 12.29 -9.33 0.06
C CYS A 147 12.34 -10.83 -0.28
N GLN A 148 13.24 -11.56 0.36
CA GLN A 148 13.21 -13.02 0.25
C GLN A 148 11.91 -13.56 0.86
N HIS A 149 11.19 -14.39 0.12
CA HIS A 149 9.96 -15.03 0.59
C HIS A 149 9.72 -16.35 -0.15
N ARG A 150 8.81 -17.19 0.36
CA ARG A 150 8.33 -18.40 -0.35
C ARG A 150 7.56 -18.06 -1.62
N GLU A 151 7.28 -19.07 -2.45
CA GLU A 151 6.37 -18.89 -3.58
C GLU A 151 5.01 -18.35 -3.13
N TRP A 152 4.40 -17.50 -3.96
CA TRP A 152 3.11 -16.88 -3.67
C TRP A 152 2.04 -17.92 -3.33
N GLY A 153 1.41 -17.76 -2.17
CA GLY A 153 0.37 -18.69 -1.71
C GLY A 153 0.89 -20.00 -1.10
N SER A 154 2.21 -20.20 -1.02
CA SER A 154 2.81 -21.36 -0.37
C SER A 154 3.10 -21.08 1.10
N HIS A 155 2.26 -21.62 1.98
CA HIS A 155 2.38 -21.44 3.43
C HIS A 155 1.87 -22.66 4.21
N TYR A 156 2.22 -22.74 5.50
CA TYR A 156 1.64 -23.71 6.44
C TYR A 156 0.80 -23.05 7.55
N CYS A 157 0.52 -21.76 7.39
CA CYS A 157 -0.11 -20.93 8.40
C CYS A 157 -1.64 -20.91 8.30
N ASP A 158 -2.28 -20.58 9.41
CA ASP A 158 -3.67 -20.12 9.44
C ASP A 158 -3.71 -18.61 9.78
N HIS A 159 -4.91 -17.99 9.70
CA HIS A 159 -5.05 -16.55 9.93
C HIS A 159 -4.81 -16.10 11.38
N ARG A 160 -4.64 -17.02 12.34
CA ARG A 160 -4.19 -16.63 13.69
C ARG A 160 -2.72 -16.23 13.70
N LYS A 161 -2.01 -16.52 12.60
CA LYS A 161 -0.60 -16.20 12.37
C LYS A 161 -0.40 -15.05 11.39
N ASP A 162 -1.43 -14.25 11.14
CA ASP A 162 -1.28 -13.09 10.26
C ASP A 162 -0.38 -12.01 10.89
N VAL A 163 0.52 -11.45 10.09
CA VAL A 163 1.43 -10.36 10.45
C VAL A 163 0.66 -9.05 10.62
N SER A 164 1.10 -8.30 11.60
CA SER A 164 0.63 -6.97 11.97
C SER A 164 1.82 -6.01 12.01
N ILE A 165 1.62 -4.77 11.58
CA ILE A 165 2.67 -3.74 11.48
C ILE A 165 2.21 -2.49 12.23
N ASN A 166 3.15 -1.82 12.88
CA ASN A 166 2.96 -0.48 13.43
C ASN A 166 4.09 0.45 12.94
N CYS A 167 3.72 1.51 12.23
CA CYS A 167 4.59 2.53 11.67
C CYS A 167 4.62 3.81 12.52
N SER A 168 3.96 3.81 13.68
CA SER A 168 3.84 5.01 14.49
C SER A 168 5.23 5.51 14.88
N PRO A 169 5.54 6.80 14.64
CA PRO A 169 6.72 7.40 15.23
C PRO A 169 6.54 7.34 16.75
N ASN A 170 7.52 6.80 17.47
CA ASN A 170 7.53 6.84 18.94
C ASN A 170 7.09 8.25 19.41
N ALA A 171 6.15 8.30 20.36
CA ALA A 171 5.37 9.46 20.80
C ALA A 171 6.18 10.59 21.49
N GLY A 172 7.33 10.96 20.94
CA GLY A 172 8.20 12.01 21.45
C GLY A 172 8.23 13.29 20.60
N LEU A 173 7.74 13.31 19.35
CA LEU A 173 8.06 14.45 18.46
C LEU A 173 6.99 14.98 17.48
N PHE A 174 5.75 14.48 17.41
CA PHE A 174 4.75 15.09 16.52
C PHE A 174 3.38 15.21 17.18
N THR A 175 3.08 16.41 17.70
CA THR A 175 1.73 16.82 18.04
C THR A 175 1.02 17.29 16.77
N GLY A 176 0.11 16.46 16.26
CA GLY A 176 -0.89 16.86 15.27
C GLY A 176 -0.74 16.19 13.90
N GLY A 177 -1.28 14.98 13.77
CA GLY A 177 -1.60 14.38 12.48
C GLY A 177 -3.11 14.16 12.39
N THR A 178 -3.76 14.80 11.42
CA THR A 178 -5.15 14.50 11.04
C THR A 178 -5.21 13.10 10.45
N LYS A 179 -6.28 12.35 10.76
CA LYS A 179 -6.58 11.04 10.14
C LYS A 179 -6.54 11.18 8.62
N SER A 180 -5.51 10.67 7.96
CA SER A 180 -5.46 10.57 6.51
C SER A 180 -6.12 9.27 6.06
N PRO A 181 -6.58 9.18 4.80
CA PRO A 181 -7.21 7.97 4.28
C PRO A 181 -6.21 6.81 4.30
N LYS A 182 -6.68 5.59 4.58
CA LYS A 182 -5.86 4.37 4.50
C LYS A 182 -5.16 4.32 3.15
N GLN A 183 -3.84 4.46 3.18
CA GLN A 183 -2.99 4.49 2.00
C GLN A 183 -2.98 3.08 1.37
N VAL A 184 -3.30 3.00 0.08
CA VAL A 184 -2.98 1.84 -0.75
C VAL A 184 -1.88 2.32 -1.68
N VAL A 185 -0.65 1.84 -1.47
CA VAL A 185 0.48 2.28 -2.29
C VAL A 185 0.73 1.31 -3.42
N THR A 186 0.95 1.91 -4.58
CA THR A 186 1.18 1.31 -5.87
C THR A 186 2.35 2.07 -6.51
N ARG A 187 3.41 1.38 -6.95
CA ARG A 187 4.36 1.99 -7.87
C ARG A 187 3.85 1.80 -9.29
N PHE A 188 3.61 2.89 -10.01
CA PHE A 188 3.26 2.87 -11.42
C PHE A 188 4.26 3.68 -12.23
N SER A 189 4.67 3.13 -13.36
CA SER A 189 5.23 3.88 -14.46
C SER A 189 4.07 4.46 -15.28
N VAL A 190 3.87 5.77 -15.20
CA VAL A 190 2.85 6.45 -16.01
C VAL A 190 3.37 6.56 -17.44
N SER A 191 2.63 6.01 -18.40
CA SER A 191 2.79 6.39 -19.80
C SER A 191 1.46 6.99 -20.28
N TRP A 192 1.50 8.24 -20.70
CA TRP A 192 0.36 8.90 -21.30
C TRP A 192 0.10 8.25 -22.66
N ALA A 193 -1.04 7.57 -22.82
CA ALA A 193 -1.50 7.16 -24.14
C ALA A 193 -2.05 8.41 -24.85
N ASN A 194 -1.45 8.77 -25.99
CA ASN A 194 -1.99 9.77 -26.91
C ASN A 194 -3.29 9.29 -27.55
#